data_AF-X1FQR4-F1
#
_entry.id   AF-X1FQR4-F1
#
_cell.length_a   1.000
_cell.length_b   1.000
_cell.length_c   1.000
_cell.angle_alpha   90.00
_cell.angle_beta   90.00
_cell.angle_gamma   90.00
#
_symmetry.space_group_name_H-M   'P 1'
#
loop_
_entity.id
_entity.type
_entity.pdbx_description
1 polymer ?
#
loop_
_entity_poly.entity_id
_entity_poly.type
_entity_poly.pdbx_seq_one_letter_code
_entity_poly.pdbx_strand_id
1 'polypeptide(L)' 'MREGRPRSFYVLAIFFAAYVLFLYGPMIAIYVLSFQGPQGGLTFPMNGVSTFWIAKLFQGTGIVD' A
#
# COMPACT_ATOMS: atom_id res chain seq x y z
N MET A 1 -15.18 34.48 -15.16
CA MET A 1 -14.77 33.33 -15.99
C MET A 1 -13.98 32.37 -15.10
N ARG A 2 -14.36 31.08 -15.02
CA ARG A 2 -13.46 30.07 -14.43
C ARG A 2 -12.38 29.81 -15.48
N GLU A 3 -11.21 30.39 -15.31
CA GLU A 3 -10.05 29.97 -16.09
C GLU A 3 -9.79 28.49 -15.74
N GLY A 4 -9.91 27.62 -16.74
CA GLY A 4 -9.60 26.21 -16.58
C GLY A 4 -8.11 26.03 -16.29
N ARG A 5 -7.75 24.97 -15.55
CA ARG A 5 -6.33 24.68 -15.28
C ARG A 5 -5.58 24.46 -16.60
N PRO A 6 -4.35 24.98 -16.74
CA PRO A 6 -3.58 24.85 -17.98
C PRO A 6 -3.24 23.38 -18.25
N ARG A 7 -3.04 23.00 -19.52
CA ARG A 7 -2.70 21.61 -19.89
C ARG A 7 -1.43 21.11 -19.19
N SER A 8 -0.45 21.99 -18.99
CA SER A 8 0.79 21.69 -18.25
C SER A 8 0.52 21.21 -16.83
N PHE A 9 -0.51 21.72 -16.17
CA PHE A 9 -0.91 21.28 -14.83
C PHE A 9 -1.24 19.78 -14.83
N TYR A 10 -2.05 19.31 -15.78
CA TYR A 10 -2.47 17.91 -15.82
C TYR A 10 -1.32 16.96 -16.15
N VAL A 11 -0.44 17.36 -17.08
CA VAL A 11 0.76 16.58 -17.41
C VAL A 11 1.67 16.45 -16.19
N LEU A 12 1.94 17.56 -15.51
CA LEU A 12 2.80 17.56 -14.33
C LEU A 12 2.16 16.81 -13.16
N ALA A 13 0.84 16.91 -12.98
CA ALA A 13 0.11 16.17 -11.96
C ALA A 13 0.18 14.66 -12.21
N ILE A 14 0.02 14.20 -13.45
CA ILE A 14 0.14 12.77 -13.80
C ILE A 14 1.58 12.30 -13.56
N PHE A 15 2.57 13.06 -14.03
CA PHE A 15 3.97 12.71 -13.81
C PHE A 15 4.32 12.62 -12.32
N PHE A 16 3.89 13.60 -11.54
CA PHE A 16 4.09 13.61 -10.09
C PHE A 16 3.37 12.45 -9.41
N ALA A 17 2.12 12.16 -9.77
CA ALA A 17 1.38 11.02 -9.23
C ALA A 17 2.05 9.69 -9.57
N ALA A 18 2.55 9.52 -10.81
CA ALA A 18 3.30 8.34 -11.21
C ALA A 18 4.62 8.22 -10.44
N TYR A 19 5.31 9.33 -10.20
CA TYR A 19 6.51 9.37 -9.36
C TYR A 19 6.24 8.91 -7.92
N VAL A 20 5.18 9.42 -7.30
CA VAL A 20 4.76 9.00 -5.95
C VAL A 20 4.36 7.53 -5.93
N LEU A 21 3.56 7.07 -6.91
CA LEU A 21 3.18 5.66 -7.03
C LEU A 21 4.40 4.74 -7.17
N PHE A 22 5.39 5.14 -7.96
CA PHE A 22 6.63 4.39 -8.12
C PHE A 22 7.41 4.34 -6.81
N LEU A 23 7.59 5.49 -6.15
CA LEU A 23 8.36 5.62 -4.91
C LEU A 23 7.74 4.80 -3.76
N TYR A 24 6.41 4.82 -3.64
CA TYR A 24 5.69 4.08 -2.61
C TYR A 24 5.23 2.69 -3.08
N GLY A 25 5.51 2.28 -4.31
CA GLY A 25 5.10 0.98 -4.87
C GLY A 25 5.47 -0.19 -3.97
N PRO A 26 6.74 -0.32 -3.51
CA PRO A 26 7.14 -1.36 -2.57
C PRO A 26 6.39 -1.30 -1.23
N MET A 27 6.12 -0.10 -0.71
CA MET A 27 5.35 0.08 0.53
C MET A 27 3.90 -0.37 0.36
N ILE A 28 3.26 0.02 -0.74
CA ILE A 28 1.89 -0.41 -1.10
C ILE A 28 1.84 -1.93 -1.22
N ALA A 29 2.82 -2.55 -1.87
CA ALA A 29 2.92 -4.00 -1.99
C ALA A 29 2.96 -4.67 -0.60
N ILE A 30 3.86 -4.23 0.28
CA ILE A 30 3.99 -4.79 1.63
C ILE A 30 2.69 -4.57 2.44
N TYR A 31 2.06 -3.41 2.33
CA TYR A 31 0.77 -3.17 3.00
C TYR A 31 -0.34 -4.09 2.49
N VAL A 32 -0.45 -4.31 1.18
CA VAL A 32 -1.44 -5.24 0.63
C VAL A 32 -1.17 -6.67 1.08
N LEU A 33 0.08 -7.13 1.00
CA LEU A 33 0.47 -8.47 1.44
C LEU A 33 0.30 -8.67 2.96
N SER A 34 0.32 -7.59 3.76
CA SER A 34 0.06 -7.68 5.21
C SER A 34 -1.35 -8.17 5.56
N PHE A 35 -2.30 -8.08 4.62
CA PHE A 35 -3.64 -8.65 4.74
C PHE A 35 -3.69 -10.15 4.41
N GLN A 36 -2.57 -10.85 4.33
CA GLN A 36 -2.58 -12.30 4.16
C GLN A 36 -2.64 -13.04 5.48
N GLY A 37 -3.11 -14.29 5.45
CA GLY A 37 -3.06 -15.19 6.61
C GLY A 37 -1.68 -15.86 6.77
N PRO A 38 -1.55 -16.81 7.71
CA PRO A 38 -0.33 -17.59 7.90
C PRO A 38 0.12 -18.39 6.68
N GLN A 39 -0.80 -18.70 5.76
CA GLN A 39 -0.53 -19.37 4.50
C GLN A 39 -0.17 -18.39 3.36
N GLY A 40 -0.04 -17.10 3.67
CA GLY A 40 0.35 -16.05 2.73
C GLY A 40 1.81 -16.15 2.26
N GLY A 41 2.05 -15.77 1.01
CA GLY A 41 3.40 -15.63 0.45
C GLY A 41 3.95 -14.20 0.57
N LEU A 42 5.20 -13.99 0.15
CA LEU A 42 5.85 -12.67 0.13
C LEU A 42 5.73 -11.93 -1.21
N THR A 43 5.06 -12.54 -2.19
CA THR A 43 4.96 -12.03 -3.56
C THR A 43 3.52 -12.09 -4.06
N PHE A 44 3.23 -11.32 -5.09
CA PHE A 44 1.97 -11.42 -5.83
C PHE A 44 1.93 -12.67 -6.73
N PRO A 45 0.72 -13.19 -7.04
CA PRO A 45 -0.59 -12.76 -6.53
C PRO A 45 -0.80 -13.16 -5.06
N MET A 46 -1.60 -12.37 -4.36
CA MET A 46 -1.89 -12.57 -2.95
C MET A 46 -2.71 -13.86 -2.73
N ASN A 47 -2.32 -14.66 -1.74
CA ASN A 47 -3.05 -15.87 -1.32
C ASN A 47 -4.07 -15.53 -0.21
N GLY A 48 -5.29 -15.18 -0.62
CA GLY A 48 -6.40 -14.89 0.31
C GLY A 48 -6.29 -13.55 1.04
N VAL A 49 -7.34 -13.22 1.82
CA VAL A 49 -7.42 -12.01 2.65
C VAL A 49 -7.73 -12.43 4.09
N SER A 50 -7.03 -11.83 5.05
CA SER A 50 -7.08 -12.15 6.47
C SER A 50 -6.67 -10.93 7.30
N THR A 51 -7.29 -10.78 8.47
CA THR A 51 -6.87 -9.83 9.50
C THR A 51 -6.08 -10.50 10.62
N PHE A 52 -5.68 -11.77 10.44
CA PHE A 52 -5.01 -12.58 11.46
C PHE A 52 -3.79 -11.89 12.08
N TRP A 53 -2.88 -11.37 11.25
CA TRP A 53 -1.68 -10.70 11.74
C TRP A 53 -1.97 -9.37 12.43
N ILE A 54 -2.95 -8.61 11.92
CA ILE A 54 -3.40 -7.37 12.53
C ILE A 54 -3.98 -7.67 13.92
N ALA A 55 -4.86 -8.66 14.05
CA ALA A 55 -5.40 -9.10 15.33
C ALA A 55 -4.30 -9.60 16.27
N LYS A 56 -3.31 -10.35 15.76
CA LYS A 56 -2.17 -10.84 16.54
C LYS A 56 -1.28 -9.71 17.07
N LEU A 57 -1.10 -8.63 16.31
CA LEU A 57 -0.40 -7.42 16.77
C LEU A 57 -1.13 -6.78 17.95
N PHE A 58 -2.46 -6.67 17.89
CA PHE A 58 -3.27 -6.11 18.98
C PHE A 58 -3.37 -7.02 20.21
N GLN A 59 -3.21 -8.34 20.04
CA GLN A 59 -3.13 -9.30 21.16
C GLN A 59 -1.86 -9.12 22.01
N GLY A 60 -0.91 -8.31 21.55
CA GLY A 60 0.30 -7.98 22.28
C GLY A 60 1.38 -9.04 22.09
N THR A 61 2.45 -8.68 21.39
CA THR A 61 3.72 -9.42 21.34
C THR A 61 4.54 -9.24 22.63
N GLY A 62 3.88 -8.89 23.74
CA GLY A 62 4.47 -8.33 24.96
C GLY A 62 4.99 -9.35 25.98
N ILE A 63 5.45 -10.51 25.54
CA ILE A 63 6.38 -11.34 26.33
C ILE A 63 7.69 -11.35 25.56
N VAL A 64 8.47 -10.31 25.81
CA VAL A 64 9.92 -10.34 25.63
C VAL A 64 10.44 -10.86 26.97
N ASP A 65 10.76 -12.15 27.03
CA ASP A 65 11.74 -12.62 28.02
C ASP A 65 13.14 -12.11 27.63
#